data_AF-A0A2L1VF78-F1
#
_entry.id   AF-A0A2L1VF78-F1
#
_cell.length_a   1.000
_cell.length_b   1.000
_cell.length_c   1.000
_cell.angle_alpha   90.00
_cell.angle_beta   90.00
_cell.angle_gamma   90.00
#
_symmetry.space_group_name_H-M   'P 1'
#
loop_
_entity.id
_entity.type
_entity.pdbx_description
1 polymer ?
#
loop_
_entity_poly.entity_id
_entity_poly.type
_entity_poly.pdbx_seq_one_letter_code
_entity_poly.pdbx_strand_id
1 'polypeptide(L)'
;MKLRFFILGLLICTNTTAAPNTSFEDEYYSLLEKFHIAQAQRDSFIKKNANKNLTSSQRKKLDSIECSYMQSELQYNEFLISRFKEYKTFMKRSGLVVAADKELIQMDIDSLKEEINGPNGKCK
;
A
#
# COMPACT_ATOMS: atom_id res chain seq x y z
N MET A 1 55.91 -9.90 -38.73
CA MET A 1 55.16 -8.62 -38.77
C MET A 1 53.74 -8.89 -39.29
N LYS A 2 52.73 -8.85 -38.41
CA LYS A 2 51.36 -8.36 -38.67
C LYS A 2 50.51 -8.55 -37.41
N LEU A 3 50.33 -7.44 -36.74
CA LEU A 3 49.50 -7.17 -35.58
C LEU A 3 48.02 -7.31 -35.97
N ARG A 4 47.20 -8.06 -35.23
CA ARG A 4 45.76 -7.80 -35.11
C ARG A 4 45.27 -8.15 -33.71
N PHE A 5 45.19 -7.13 -32.88
CA PHE A 5 44.33 -7.07 -31.71
C PHE A 5 42.88 -7.24 -32.17
N PHE A 6 42.15 -8.20 -31.61
CA PHE A 6 40.69 -8.24 -31.69
C PHE A 6 40.13 -8.29 -30.26
N ILE A 7 40.08 -7.08 -29.69
CA ILE A 7 39.00 -6.48 -28.92
C ILE A 7 38.14 -7.44 -28.06
N LEU A 8 38.31 -7.22 -26.75
CA LEU A 8 37.34 -7.45 -25.67
C LEU A 8 35.89 -7.31 -26.13
N GLY A 9 35.06 -8.31 -25.86
CA GLY A 9 33.63 -8.14 -26.12
C GLY A 9 32.71 -9.20 -25.53
N LEU A 10 33.10 -9.92 -24.48
CA LEU A 10 32.26 -10.99 -23.90
C LEU A 10 32.32 -11.04 -22.37
N LEU A 11 32.27 -9.88 -21.72
CA LEU A 11 31.96 -9.80 -20.29
C LEU A 11 31.12 -8.54 -20.02
N ILE A 12 29.90 -8.54 -20.55
CA ILE A 12 28.81 -7.88 -19.85
C ILE A 12 27.72 -8.93 -19.72
N CYS A 13 27.92 -9.85 -18.75
CA CYS A 13 26.77 -10.43 -18.06
C CYS A 13 26.09 -9.24 -17.39
N THR A 14 25.20 -8.57 -18.12
CA THR A 14 24.17 -7.77 -17.47
C THR A 14 23.41 -8.78 -16.64
N ASN A 15 23.71 -8.83 -15.34
CA ASN A 15 22.73 -9.26 -14.36
C ASN A 15 21.60 -8.26 -14.52
N THR A 16 20.72 -8.49 -15.49
CA THR A 16 19.35 -8.01 -15.42
C THR A 16 18.84 -8.67 -14.16
N THR A 17 19.00 -7.97 -13.04
CA THR A 17 18.05 -8.08 -11.94
C THR A 17 16.75 -7.58 -12.55
N ALA A 18 16.10 -8.45 -13.35
CA ALA A 18 14.69 -8.37 -13.57
C ALA A 18 14.14 -8.37 -12.16
N ALA A 19 13.70 -7.19 -11.69
CA ALA A 19 12.98 -7.09 -10.45
C ALA A 19 11.97 -8.22 -10.48
N PRO A 20 11.92 -9.11 -9.46
CA PRO A 20 10.96 -10.18 -9.49
C PRO A 20 9.61 -9.52 -9.68
N ASN A 21 8.95 -9.79 -10.82
CA ASN A 21 7.57 -9.38 -11.02
C ASN A 21 6.79 -10.12 -9.94
N THR A 22 6.61 -9.49 -8.78
CA THR A 22 5.80 -10.03 -7.70
C THR A 22 4.40 -10.23 -8.25
N SER A 23 3.82 -11.40 -8.00
CA SER A 23 2.49 -11.69 -8.49
C SER A 23 1.49 -10.68 -7.92
N PHE A 24 0.37 -10.46 -8.62
CA PHE A 24 -0.70 -9.59 -8.11
C PHE A 24 -1.10 -10.02 -6.69
N GLU A 25 -1.21 -11.33 -6.46
CA GLU A 25 -1.60 -11.92 -5.18
C GLU A 25 -0.59 -11.64 -4.06
N ASP A 26 0.71 -11.75 -4.31
CA ASP A 26 1.73 -11.48 -3.29
C ASP A 26 1.69 -10.02 -2.82
N GLU A 27 1.56 -9.09 -3.77
CA GLU A 27 1.49 -7.66 -3.47
C GLU A 27 0.15 -7.28 -2.83
N TYR A 28 -0.96 -7.87 -3.30
CA TYR A 28 -2.28 -7.75 -2.71
C TYR A 28 -2.25 -8.14 -1.22
N TYR A 29 -1.75 -9.33 -0.90
CA TYR A 29 -1.70 -9.81 0.48
C TYR A 29 -0.74 -8.98 1.33
N SER A 30 0.40 -8.56 0.78
CA SER A 30 1.34 -7.70 1.52
C SER A 30 0.72 -6.35 1.89
N LEU A 31 0.00 -5.72 0.97
CA LEU A 31 -0.67 -4.44 1.23
C LEU A 31 -1.87 -4.60 2.16
N LEU A 32 -2.67 -5.66 1.97
CA LEU A 32 -3.79 -5.98 2.84
C LEU A 32 -3.33 -6.26 4.28
N GLU A 33 -2.24 -7.01 4.46
CA GLU A 33 -1.67 -7.29 5.77
C GLU A 33 -1.19 -6.00 6.45
N LYS A 34 -0.46 -5.12 5.74
CA LYS A 34 -0.03 -3.82 6.27
C LYS A 34 -1.22 -2.98 6.73
N PHE A 35 -2.28 -2.92 5.92
CA PHE A 35 -3.52 -2.21 6.26
C PHE A 35 -4.17 -2.79 7.52
N HIS A 36 -4.34 -4.10 7.61
CA HIS A 36 -4.93 -4.74 8.79
C HIS A 36 -4.07 -4.60 10.05
N ILE A 37 -2.74 -4.61 9.94
CA ILE A 37 -1.86 -4.34 11.08
C ILE A 37 -2.07 -2.90 11.59
N ALA A 38 -2.13 -1.91 10.70
CA ALA A 38 -2.36 -0.52 11.08
C ALA A 38 -3.76 -0.34 11.71
N GLN A 39 -4.78 -0.98 11.13
CA GLN A 39 -6.14 -1.02 11.67
C GLN A 39 -6.17 -1.63 13.08
N ALA A 40 -5.52 -2.79 13.29
CA ALA A 40 -5.47 -3.44 14.59
C ALA A 40 -4.74 -2.58 15.65
N GLN A 41 -3.69 -1.85 15.26
CA GLN A 41 -3.00 -0.91 16.14
C GLN A 41 -3.90 0.25 16.57
N ARG A 42 -4.64 0.83 15.61
CA ARG A 42 -5.65 1.87 15.83
C ARG A 42 -6.73 1.40 16.79
N ASP A 43 -7.37 0.28 16.49
CA ASP A 43 -8.47 -0.25 17.28
C ASP A 43 -8.01 -0.63 18.70
N SER A 44 -6.82 -1.20 18.82
CA SER A 44 -6.20 -1.50 20.12
C SER A 44 -5.96 -0.23 20.95
N PHE A 45 -5.45 0.85 20.32
CA PHE A 45 -5.25 2.12 21.01
C PHE A 45 -6.58 2.73 21.46
N ILE A 46 -7.58 2.79 20.57
CA ILE A 46 -8.91 3.33 20.87
C ILE A 46 -9.55 2.55 22.02
N LYS A 47 -9.55 1.21 21.94
CA LYS A 47 -10.10 0.34 22.99
C LYS A 47 -9.40 0.53 24.33
N LYS A 48 -8.06 0.61 24.35
CA LYS A 48 -7.28 0.80 25.59
C LYS A 48 -7.54 2.15 26.27
N ASN A 49 -7.89 3.16 25.48
CA ASN A 49 -8.13 4.52 25.95
C ASN A 49 -9.61 4.92 25.94
N ALA A 50 -10.53 3.96 25.75
CA ALA A 50 -11.96 4.21 25.80
C ALA A 50 -12.35 4.88 27.13
N ASN A 51 -13.18 5.91 27.05
CA ASN A 51 -13.68 6.69 28.19
C ASN A 51 -12.59 7.41 29.01
N LYS A 52 -11.36 7.55 28.47
CA LYS A 52 -10.28 8.31 29.12
C LYS A 52 -10.05 9.62 28.39
N ASN A 53 -9.78 10.67 29.14
CA ASN A 53 -9.22 11.89 28.58
C ASN A 53 -7.77 11.63 28.16
N LEU A 54 -7.49 11.77 26.87
CA LEU A 54 -6.14 11.60 26.35
C LEU A 54 -5.25 12.77 26.80
N THR A 55 -4.08 12.44 27.35
CA THR A 55 -2.99 13.40 27.53
C THR A 55 -2.51 13.92 26.17
N SER A 56 -1.78 15.04 26.16
CA SER A 56 -1.22 15.58 24.92
C SER A 56 -0.30 14.58 24.19
N SER A 57 0.47 13.77 24.94
CA SER A 57 1.32 12.73 24.33
C SER A 57 0.49 11.58 23.76
N GLN A 58 -0.61 11.20 24.41
CA GLN A 58 -1.52 10.18 23.89
C GLN A 58 -2.28 10.66 22.65
N ARG A 59 -2.65 11.94 22.57
CA ARG A 59 -3.26 12.53 21.35
C ARG A 59 -2.29 12.49 20.18
N LYS A 60 -1.06 12.98 20.36
CA LYS A 60 -0.02 12.89 19.32
C LYS A 60 0.22 11.44 18.85
N LYS A 61 0.19 10.49 19.78
CA LYS A 61 0.29 9.07 19.43
C LYS A 61 -0.91 8.57 18.64
N LEU A 62 -2.13 8.98 19.01
CA LEU A 62 -3.34 8.65 18.25
C LEU A 62 -3.27 9.25 16.84
N ASP A 63 -2.88 10.51 16.71
CA ASP A 63 -2.77 11.20 15.40
C ASP A 63 -1.78 10.45 14.49
N SER A 64 -0.63 10.04 15.03
CA SER A 64 0.34 9.22 14.29
C SER A 64 -0.21 7.86 13.86
N ILE A 65 -1.02 7.20 14.71
CA ILE A 65 -1.63 5.91 14.41
C ILE A 65 -2.73 6.06 13.34
N GLU A 66 -3.59 7.07 13.48
CA GLU A 66 -4.62 7.41 12.49
C GLU A 66 -3.97 7.71 11.13
N CYS A 67 -2.86 8.46 11.11
CA CYS A 67 -2.13 8.73 9.88
C CYS A 67 -1.60 7.46 9.22
N SER A 68 -0.96 6.56 9.99
CA SER A 68 -0.46 5.29 9.46
C SER A 68 -1.59 4.41 8.92
N TYR A 69 -2.74 4.38 9.62
CA TYR A 69 -3.95 3.68 9.17
C TYR A 69 -4.42 4.22 7.81
N MET A 70 -4.68 5.52 7.69
CA MET A 70 -5.18 6.11 6.43
C MET A 70 -4.18 5.95 5.29
N GLN A 71 -2.88 6.10 5.53
CA GLN A 71 -1.85 5.90 4.50
C GLN A 71 -1.80 4.45 3.99
N SER A 72 -1.93 3.48 4.91
CA SER A 72 -1.95 2.06 4.52
C SER A 72 -3.22 1.69 3.73
N GLU A 73 -4.37 2.27 4.10
CA GLU A 73 -5.63 2.11 3.37
C GLU A 73 -5.54 2.73 1.98
N LEU A 74 -4.99 3.95 1.88
CA LEU A 74 -4.78 4.63 0.61
C LEU A 74 -3.90 3.81 -0.33
N GLN A 75 -2.76 3.31 0.15
CA GLN A 75 -1.84 2.48 -0.64
C GLN A 75 -2.52 1.20 -1.14
N TYR A 76 -3.31 0.55 -0.28
CA TYR A 76 -4.06 -0.65 -0.66
C TYR A 76 -5.10 -0.33 -1.74
N ASN A 77 -5.91 0.72 -1.56
CA ASN A 77 -6.95 1.10 -2.51
C ASN A 77 -6.36 1.57 -3.87
N GLU A 78 -5.27 2.34 -3.86
CA GLU A 78 -4.56 2.75 -5.08
C GLU A 78 -4.00 1.55 -5.85
N PHE A 79 -3.49 0.53 -5.15
CA PHE A 79 -3.08 -0.72 -5.77
C PHE A 79 -4.27 -1.45 -6.43
N LEU A 80 -5.41 -1.57 -5.73
CA LEU A 80 -6.61 -2.20 -6.29
C LEU A 80 -7.10 -1.49 -7.56
N ILE A 81 -7.13 -0.15 -7.57
CA ILE A 81 -7.54 0.63 -8.74
C ILE A 81 -6.56 0.49 -9.90
N SER A 82 -5.26 0.61 -9.64
CA SER A 82 -4.23 0.56 -10.68
C SER A 82 -4.18 -0.81 -11.37
N ARG A 83 -4.53 -1.89 -10.65
CA ARG A 83 -4.55 -3.27 -11.14
C ARG A 83 -5.97 -3.89 -11.11
N PHE A 84 -7.00 -3.08 -11.33
CA PHE A 84 -8.41 -3.47 -11.11
C PHE A 84 -8.85 -4.71 -11.91
N LYS A 85 -8.34 -4.91 -13.13
CA LYS A 85 -8.65 -6.11 -13.93
C LYS A 85 -8.12 -7.39 -13.27
N GLU A 86 -6.92 -7.33 -12.70
CA GLU A 86 -6.31 -8.45 -11.99
C GLU A 86 -7.03 -8.70 -10.67
N TYR A 87 -7.38 -7.64 -9.94
CA TYR A 87 -8.23 -7.74 -8.74
C TYR A 87 -9.56 -8.43 -9.02
N LYS A 88 -10.31 -8.00 -10.06
CA LYS A 88 -11.56 -8.67 -10.46
C LYS A 88 -11.36 -10.14 -10.79
N THR A 89 -10.27 -10.46 -11.49
CA THR A 89 -9.95 -11.84 -11.89
C THR A 89 -9.62 -12.69 -10.68
N PHE A 90 -8.80 -12.16 -9.77
CA PHE A 90 -8.42 -12.79 -8.51
C PHE A 90 -9.64 -13.07 -7.63
N MET A 91 -10.50 -12.08 -7.39
CA MET A 91 -11.73 -12.24 -6.59
C MET A 91 -12.63 -13.33 -7.15
N LYS A 92 -12.86 -13.32 -8.48
CA LYS A 92 -13.65 -14.36 -9.16
C LYS A 92 -13.03 -15.75 -8.98
N ARG A 93 -11.71 -15.88 -9.11
CA ARG A 93 -10.97 -17.15 -8.92
C ARG A 93 -11.10 -17.67 -7.49
N SER A 94 -11.15 -16.76 -6.52
CA SER A 94 -11.32 -17.04 -5.09
C SER A 94 -12.78 -17.32 -4.70
N GLY A 95 -13.73 -17.31 -5.65
CA GLY A 95 -15.15 -17.50 -5.37
C GLY A 95 -15.80 -16.31 -4.67
N LEU A 96 -15.13 -15.15 -4.64
CA LEU A 96 -15.59 -13.94 -3.99
C LEU A 96 -16.20 -12.98 -5.02
N VAL A 97 -17.24 -12.26 -4.59
CA VAL A 97 -17.74 -11.10 -5.34
C VAL A 97 -16.79 -9.93 -5.06
N VAL A 98 -16.50 -9.16 -6.10
CA VAL A 98 -15.75 -7.91 -5.96
C VAL A 98 -16.55 -7.00 -5.04
N ALA A 99 -15.99 -6.71 -3.86
CA ALA A 99 -16.74 -6.09 -2.76
C ALA A 99 -17.19 -4.66 -3.05
N ALA A 100 -16.46 -3.94 -3.92
CA ALA A 100 -16.74 -2.58 -4.34
C ALA A 100 -16.51 -2.43 -5.85
N ASP A 101 -17.40 -1.71 -6.54
CA ASP A 101 -17.13 -1.29 -7.91
C ASP A 101 -15.94 -0.30 -7.96
N LYS A 102 -15.43 -0.04 -9.16
CA LYS A 102 -14.21 0.75 -9.33
C LYS A 102 -14.42 2.19 -8.84
N GLU A 103 -15.63 2.70 -9.05
CA GLU A 103 -16.05 4.05 -8.72
C GLU A 103 -16.06 4.26 -7.20
N LEU A 104 -16.56 3.31 -6.43
CA LEU A 104 -16.54 3.36 -4.96
C LEU A 104 -15.11 3.37 -4.41
N ILE A 105 -14.22 2.50 -4.92
CA ILE A 105 -12.81 2.49 -4.48
C ILE A 105 -12.13 3.83 -4.84
N GLN A 106 -12.48 4.43 -5.98
CA GLN A 106 -11.95 5.74 -6.35
C GLN A 106 -12.45 6.85 -5.42
N MET A 107 -13.73 6.85 -5.05
CA MET A 107 -14.27 7.79 -4.07
C MET A 107 -13.56 7.68 -2.72
N ASP A 108 -13.27 6.45 -2.27
CA ASP A 108 -12.53 6.22 -1.02
C ASP A 108 -11.11 6.77 -1.11
N ILE A 109 -10.40 6.57 -2.23
CA ILE A 109 -9.07 7.16 -2.48
C ILE A 109 -9.12 8.68 -2.40
N ASP A 110 -10.10 9.31 -3.03
CA ASP A 110 -10.21 10.77 -3.08
C ASP A 110 -10.49 11.34 -1.68
N SER A 111 -11.38 10.70 -0.92
CA SER A 111 -11.66 11.03 0.49
C SER A 111 -10.42 10.88 1.36
N LEU A 112 -9.68 9.76 1.24
CA LEU A 112 -8.44 9.53 1.99
C LEU A 112 -7.37 10.57 1.64
N LYS A 113 -7.24 10.94 0.37
CA LYS A 113 -6.30 11.98 -0.06
C LYS A 113 -6.64 13.34 0.56
N GLU A 114 -7.92 13.68 0.67
CA GLU A 114 -8.37 14.91 1.34
C GLU A 114 -8.07 14.84 2.85
N GLU A 115 -8.38 13.74 3.53
CA GLU A 115 -8.11 13.57 4.96
C GLU A 115 -6.62 13.58 5.31
N ILE A 116 -5.76 13.09 4.42
CA ILE A 116 -4.31 13.03 4.61
C ILE A 116 -3.65 14.37 4.27
N ASN A 117 -3.94 14.93 3.08
CA ASN A 117 -3.17 16.05 2.50
C ASN A 117 -3.87 17.41 2.59
N GLY A 118 -5.17 17.43 2.92
CA GLY A 118 -5.98 18.65 2.97
C GLY A 118 -5.45 19.71 3.94
N PRO A 119 -5.94 20.95 3.89
CA PRO A 119 -5.47 22.05 4.75
C PRO A 119 -5.45 21.69 6.25
N ASN A 120 -6.42 20.88 6.69
CA ASN A 120 -6.55 20.35 8.05
C ASN A 120 -6.25 18.85 8.13
N GLY A 121 -5.43 18.33 7.21
CA GLY A 121 -5.15 16.90 7.09
C GLY A 121 -4.52 16.33 8.35
N LYS A 122 -4.93 15.11 8.73
CA LYS A 122 -4.55 14.44 9.97
C LYS A 122 -3.09 13.94 9.97
N CYS A 123 -2.42 14.00 8.83
CA CYS A 123 -1.06 13.49 8.62
C CYS A 123 0.03 14.58 8.56
N LYS A 124 -0.28 15.83 8.94
CA LYS A 124 0.65 16.97 8.88
C LYS A 124 1.42 17.20 10.18
#